data_AF-A0A535KYY2-F1
#
_entry.id   AF-A0A535KYY2-F1
#
_cell.length_a   1.000
_cell.length_b   1.000
_cell.length_c   1.000
_cell.angle_alpha   90.00
_cell.angle_beta   90.00
_cell.angle_gamma   90.00
#
_symmetry.space_group_name_H-M   'P 1'
#
loop_
_entity.id
_entity.type
_entity.pdbx_description
1 polymer ?
#
loop_
_entity_poly.entity_id
_entity_poly.type
_entity_poly.pdbx_seq_one_letter_code
_entity_poly.pdbx_strand_id
1 'polypeptide(L)'
;MSSSSAVARPSGALWTRLSIAPFPVTLALAALTCALAPAYTVRWQIGFYPTTVLEDAVALTVAAFAVESWRARAVPDLRSPFTIAAAVFLVAGAIDVVVAPDLRAALGIYRAYLIEPVAFFFVLASVVRTARQALLVLAGLGLGGVVVGVANWVVIFDALLHHTLNPAVTAPVVVYDNANDVALFLVPLIAVAGSVTLYSSNTRERLWSAAFLVVAVTSTLLSFSR
;
A
#
# COMPACT_ATOMS: atom_id res chain seq x y z
N MET A 1 37.72 50.38 -8.76
CA MET A 1 37.73 49.59 -7.51
C MET A 1 36.29 49.10 -7.31
N SER A 2 35.92 47.96 -7.89
CA SER A 2 36.01 46.60 -7.29
C SER A 2 35.13 46.43 -6.05
N SER A 3 33.98 45.77 -6.22
CA SER A 3 33.53 44.69 -5.32
C SER A 3 32.34 43.94 -5.94
N SER A 4 32.68 42.85 -6.62
CA SER A 4 31.73 41.79 -6.99
C SER A 4 31.46 40.94 -5.75
N SER A 5 30.25 40.98 -5.21
CA SER A 5 29.83 40.09 -4.13
C SER A 5 29.40 38.75 -4.73
N ALA A 6 30.33 37.81 -4.77
CA ALA A 6 30.04 36.42 -5.11
C ALA A 6 29.12 35.81 -4.05
N VAL A 7 27.86 35.56 -4.44
CA VAL A 7 26.93 34.74 -3.66
C VAL A 7 27.47 33.31 -3.66
N ALA A 8 27.99 32.88 -2.51
CA ALA A 8 28.41 31.52 -2.28
C ALA A 8 27.19 30.58 -2.42
N ARG A 9 27.14 29.83 -3.53
CA ARG A 9 26.19 28.72 -3.69
C ARG A 9 26.61 27.61 -2.72
N PRO A 10 25.72 27.11 -1.85
CA PRO A 10 26.04 25.96 -1.02
C PRO A 10 26.35 24.77 -1.94
N SER A 11 27.52 24.18 -1.69
CA SER A 11 28.11 23.06 -2.41
C SER A 11 27.15 21.88 -2.55
N GLY A 12 26.72 21.60 -3.78
CA GLY A 12 25.92 20.45 -4.18
C GLY A 12 26.66 19.11 -4.14
N ALA A 13 27.50 18.90 -3.12
CA ALA A 13 28.36 17.72 -2.97
C ALA A 13 27.84 16.68 -1.96
N LEU A 14 26.76 16.99 -1.22
CA LEU A 14 26.18 16.07 -0.23
C LEU A 14 25.01 15.24 -0.78
N TRP A 15 24.48 15.61 -1.95
CA TRP A 15 23.42 14.87 -2.65
C TRP A 15 23.98 13.84 -3.66
N THR A 16 25.29 13.87 -3.92
CA THR A 16 25.95 13.14 -5.01
C THR A 16 26.44 11.74 -4.60
N ARG A 17 25.92 11.16 -3.51
CA ARG A 17 26.25 9.79 -3.05
C ARG A 17 25.06 8.86 -2.91
N LEU A 18 23.96 9.12 -3.62
CA LEU A 18 23.00 8.08 -3.95
C LEU A 18 23.27 7.65 -5.39
N SER A 19 24.33 6.85 -5.58
CA SER A 19 24.37 5.95 -6.73
C SER A 19 23.09 5.14 -6.65
N ILE A 20 22.16 5.42 -7.56
CA ILE A 20 20.87 4.77 -7.72
C ILE A 20 21.17 3.29 -7.99
N ALA A 21 21.32 2.49 -6.94
CA ALA A 21 21.16 1.07 -7.09
C ALA A 21 19.68 0.89 -7.40
N PRO A 22 19.28 0.48 -8.62
CA PRO A 22 17.91 0.09 -8.81
C PRO A 22 17.70 -1.11 -7.90
N PHE A 23 16.64 -1.10 -7.11
CA PHE A 23 16.19 -2.23 -6.31
C PHE A 23 15.08 -2.95 -7.11
N PRO A 24 15.40 -3.62 -8.24
CA PRO A 24 14.37 -4.14 -9.15
C PRO A 24 13.55 -5.24 -8.48
N VAL A 25 14.18 -6.11 -7.68
CA VAL A 25 13.49 -7.21 -7.01
C VAL A 25 12.57 -6.65 -5.94
N THR A 26 13.07 -5.74 -5.11
CA THR A 26 12.26 -5.09 -4.08
C THR A 26 11.09 -4.32 -4.68
N LEU A 27 11.31 -3.58 -5.78
CA LEU A 27 10.24 -2.84 -6.44
C LEU A 27 9.14 -3.77 -6.97
N ALA A 28 9.52 -4.87 -7.62
CA ALA A 28 8.57 -5.86 -8.11
C ALA A 28 7.78 -6.52 -6.96
N LEU A 29 8.47 -6.90 -5.89
CA LEU A 29 7.83 -7.46 -4.69
C LEU A 29 6.95 -6.46 -3.97
N ALA A 30 7.32 -5.18 -3.93
CA ALA A 30 6.48 -4.13 -3.34
C ALA A 30 5.18 -3.96 -4.13
N ALA A 31 5.24 -3.97 -5.46
CA ALA A 31 4.04 -3.93 -6.29
C ALA A 31 3.18 -5.18 -6.14
N LEU A 32 3.81 -6.35 -6.03
CA LEU A 32 3.11 -7.61 -5.75
C LEU A 32 2.44 -7.58 -4.37
N THR A 33 3.12 -7.06 -3.35
CA THR A 33 2.58 -6.89 -1.99
C THR A 33 1.36 -5.99 -2.00
N CYS A 34 1.40 -4.89 -2.75
CA CYS A 34 0.22 -4.04 -2.95
C CYS A 34 -0.91 -4.76 -3.68
N ALA A 35 -0.60 -5.61 -4.67
CA ALA A 35 -1.63 -6.43 -5.34
C ALA A 35 -2.24 -7.49 -4.43
N LEU A 36 -1.47 -7.99 -3.45
CA LEU A 36 -1.90 -8.95 -2.44
C LEU A 36 -2.51 -8.30 -1.20
N ALA A 37 -2.64 -6.96 -1.15
CA ALA A 37 -3.32 -6.25 -0.07
C ALA A 37 -4.67 -6.87 0.33
N PRO A 38 -5.60 -7.22 -0.59
CA PRO A 38 -6.86 -7.86 -0.21
C PRO A 38 -6.72 -9.28 0.35
N ALA A 39 -5.58 -9.95 0.15
CA ALA A 39 -5.34 -11.30 0.66
C ALA A 39 -4.95 -11.35 2.14
N TYR A 40 -5.01 -10.24 2.88
CA TYR A 40 -4.78 -10.21 4.33
C TYR A 40 -5.79 -11.06 5.12
N THR A 41 -6.97 -11.33 4.55
CA THR A 41 -7.97 -12.24 5.13
C THR A 41 -7.58 -13.71 5.01
N VAL A 42 -6.64 -14.05 4.13
CA VAL A 42 -6.10 -15.40 4.00
C VAL A 42 -5.09 -15.63 5.11
N ARG A 43 -5.58 -16.21 6.22
CA ARG A 43 -4.80 -16.55 7.40
C ARG A 43 -4.36 -18.01 7.35
N TRP A 44 -3.12 -18.24 7.76
CA TRP A 44 -2.57 -19.58 7.88
C TRP A 44 -1.60 -19.66 9.06
N GLN A 45 -1.17 -20.87 9.41
CA GLN A 45 -0.32 -21.11 10.58
C GLN A 45 1.02 -21.64 10.12
N ILE A 46 2.09 -20.87 10.38
CA ILE A 46 3.47 -21.36 10.27
C ILE A 46 3.88 -21.83 11.66
N GLY A 47 3.83 -23.13 11.89
CA GLY A 47 4.09 -23.72 13.21
C GLY A 47 3.06 -23.25 14.24
N PHE A 48 3.51 -22.50 15.25
CA PHE A 48 2.66 -21.97 16.33
C PHE A 48 2.21 -20.52 16.14
N TYR A 49 2.65 -19.87 15.05
CA TYR A 49 2.41 -18.46 14.80
C TYR A 49 1.34 -18.29 13.70
N PRO A 50 0.17 -17.68 14.00
CA PRO A 50 -0.79 -17.32 12.97
C PRO A 50 -0.23 -16.15 12.15
N THR A 51 -0.12 -16.33 10.84
CA THR A 51 0.36 -15.32 9.88
C THR A 51 -0.66 -15.14 8.76
N THR A 52 -0.49 -14.11 7.94
CA THR A 52 -1.34 -13.87 6.76
C THR A 52 -0.49 -13.83 5.50
N VAL A 53 -1.11 -14.07 4.35
CA VAL A 53 -0.43 -13.94 3.05
C VAL A 53 0.16 -12.54 2.86
N LEU A 54 -0.50 -11.51 3.37
CA LEU A 54 -0.01 -10.14 3.31
C LEU A 54 1.23 -9.93 4.20
N GLU A 55 1.21 -10.45 5.43
CA GLU A 55 2.36 -10.40 6.35
C GLU A 55 3.59 -11.03 5.69
N ASP A 56 3.44 -12.19 5.05
CA ASP A 56 4.53 -12.88 4.38
C ASP A 56 5.03 -12.09 3.16
N ALA A 57 4.13 -11.48 2.38
CA ALA A 57 4.49 -10.64 1.24
C ALA A 57 5.29 -9.39 1.67
N VAL A 58 4.87 -8.74 2.76
CA VAL A 58 5.60 -7.61 3.35
C VAL A 58 6.97 -8.08 3.86
N ALA A 59 7.03 -9.19 4.59
CA ALA A 59 8.28 -9.75 5.10
C ALA A 59 9.26 -10.10 3.97
N LEU A 60 8.79 -10.74 2.89
CA LEU A 60 9.58 -11.03 1.70
C LEU A 60 10.10 -9.76 1.02
N THR A 61 9.27 -8.71 0.92
CA THR A 61 9.67 -7.42 0.35
C THR A 61 10.75 -6.75 1.20
N VAL A 62 10.60 -6.74 2.52
CA VAL A 62 11.61 -6.20 3.45
C VAL A 62 12.90 -7.02 3.39
N ALA A 63 12.81 -8.35 3.33
CA ALA A 63 13.98 -9.22 3.20
C ALA A 63 14.73 -8.99 1.87
N ALA A 64 14.00 -8.87 0.75
CA ALA A 64 14.59 -8.54 -0.54
C ALA A 64 15.28 -7.17 -0.51
N PHE A 65 14.64 -6.17 0.12
CA PHE A 65 15.23 -4.86 0.32
C PHE A 65 16.52 -4.93 1.13
N ALA A 66 16.55 -5.69 2.22
CA ALA A 66 17.74 -5.87 3.04
C ALA A 66 18.89 -6.52 2.24
N VAL A 67 18.58 -7.56 1.44
CA VAL A 67 19.56 -8.25 0.60
C VAL A 67 20.09 -7.34 -0.51
N GLU A 68 19.22 -6.64 -1.23
CA GLU A 68 19.64 -5.71 -2.30
C GLU A 68 20.42 -4.52 -1.72
N SER A 69 20.01 -3.98 -0.57
CA SER A 69 20.72 -2.90 0.13
C SER A 69 22.10 -3.33 0.59
N TRP A 70 22.22 -4.53 1.17
CA TRP A 70 23.50 -5.08 1.60
C TRP A 70 24.44 -5.30 0.41
N ARG A 71 23.96 -5.89 -0.68
CA ARG A 71 24.74 -6.08 -1.93
C ARG A 71 25.17 -4.76 -2.55
N ALA A 72 24.29 -3.77 -2.53
CA ALA A 72 24.57 -2.43 -3.04
C ALA A 72 25.41 -1.57 -2.09
N ARG A 73 25.65 -2.01 -0.84
CA ARG A 73 26.20 -1.19 0.25
C ARG A 73 25.44 0.14 0.41
N ALA A 74 24.14 0.11 0.17
CA ALA A 74 23.25 1.24 0.30
C ALA A 74 22.70 1.28 1.74
N VAL A 75 22.64 2.47 2.32
CA VAL A 75 22.02 2.69 3.62
C VAL A 75 20.58 3.15 3.38
N PRO A 76 19.56 2.56 4.04
CA PRO A 76 18.19 3.03 3.96
C PRO A 76 18.11 4.50 4.37
N ASP A 77 17.37 5.29 3.59
CA ASP A 77 17.14 6.68 3.94
C ASP A 77 15.99 6.77 4.94
N LEU A 78 16.33 6.85 6.22
CA LEU A 78 15.37 7.01 7.30
C LEU A 78 15.01 8.49 7.54
N ARG A 79 15.49 9.43 6.72
CA ARG A 79 15.22 10.86 6.90
C ARG A 79 14.00 11.27 6.09
N SER A 80 12.83 11.01 6.67
CA SER A 80 11.54 11.51 6.18
C SER A 80 10.89 12.45 7.19
N PRO A 81 10.11 13.46 6.77
CA PRO A 81 9.24 14.22 7.67
C PRO A 81 8.32 13.33 8.52
N PHE A 82 7.99 12.13 8.01
CA PHE A 82 7.14 11.16 8.68
C PHE A 82 7.87 10.24 9.65
N THR A 83 9.20 10.33 9.76
CA THR A 83 10.01 9.44 10.61
C THR A 83 9.69 9.64 12.08
N ILE A 84 9.56 10.90 12.51
CA ILE A 84 9.21 11.23 13.90
C ILE A 84 7.79 10.72 14.19
N ALA A 85 6.85 10.94 13.27
CA ALA A 85 5.49 10.46 13.42
C ALA A 85 5.45 8.92 13.53
N ALA A 86 6.15 8.21 12.65
CA ALA A 86 6.27 6.76 12.70
C ALA A 86 6.91 6.27 14.01
N ALA A 87 7.99 6.92 14.47
CA ALA A 87 8.63 6.56 15.73
C ALA A 87 7.71 6.78 16.95
N VAL A 88 7.00 7.90 17.00
CA VAL A 88 6.01 8.18 18.05
C VAL A 88 4.90 7.13 18.03
N PHE A 89 4.40 6.75 16.85
CA PHE A 89 3.33 5.76 16.71
C PHE A 89 3.79 4.35 17.12
N LEU A 90 5.03 3.97 16.79
CA LEU A 90 5.64 2.72 17.25
C LEU A 90 5.83 2.70 18.77
N VAL A 91 6.31 3.79 19.36
CA VAL A 91 6.47 3.88 20.83
C VAL A 91 5.12 3.81 21.54
N ALA A 92 4.11 4.53 21.03
CA ALA A 92 2.76 4.47 21.58
C ALA A 92 2.16 3.05 21.50
N GLY A 93 2.31 2.37 20.37
CA GLY A 93 1.88 0.98 20.22
C GLY A 93 2.64 0.01 21.13
N ALA A 94 3.95 0.22 21.34
CA ALA A 94 4.72 -0.58 22.27
C ALA A 94 4.24 -0.42 23.72
N ILE A 95 3.86 0.80 24.13
CA ILE A 95 3.26 1.07 25.43
C ILE A 95 1.90 0.36 25.56
N ASP A 96 1.05 0.44 24.53
CA ASP A 96 -0.25 -0.22 24.50
C ASP A 96 -0.13 -1.75 24.68
N VAL A 97 0.84 -2.39 24.01
CA VAL A 97 1.12 -3.82 24.17
C VAL A 97 1.45 -4.17 25.62
N VAL A 98 2.26 -3.36 26.31
CA VAL A 98 2.67 -3.63 27.70
C VAL A 98 1.51 -3.49 28.69
N VAL A 99 0.54 -2.62 28.40
CA VAL A 99 -0.63 -2.37 29.26
C VAL A 99 -1.78 -3.34 28.94
N ALA A 100 -1.74 -4.03 27.80
CA ALA A 100 -2.82 -4.88 27.34
C ALA A 100 -3.04 -6.12 28.26
N PRO A 101 -4.32 -6.52 28.49
CA PRO A 101 -4.64 -7.73 29.25
C PRO A 101 -4.11 -9.03 28.62
N ASP A 102 -4.02 -9.07 27.28
CA ASP A 102 -3.47 -10.19 26.52
C ASP A 102 -2.30 -9.68 25.65
N LEU A 103 -1.08 -9.91 26.14
CA LEU A 103 0.15 -9.52 25.47
C LEU A 103 0.31 -10.17 24.10
N ARG A 104 -0.18 -11.42 23.94
CA ARG A 104 0.01 -12.16 22.69
C ARG A 104 -0.88 -11.58 21.60
N ALA A 105 -2.15 -11.34 21.92
CA ALA A 105 -3.08 -10.69 21.01
C ALA A 105 -2.61 -9.27 20.66
N ALA A 106 -2.21 -8.49 21.67
CA ALA A 106 -1.74 -7.13 21.48
C ALA A 106 -0.47 -7.05 20.62
N LEU A 107 0.50 -7.96 20.82
CA LEU A 107 1.71 -8.02 20.00
C LEU A 107 1.39 -8.33 18.54
N GLY A 108 0.40 -9.19 18.29
CA GLY A 108 -0.07 -9.48 16.94
C GLY A 108 -0.62 -8.24 16.23
N ILE A 109 -1.47 -7.47 16.92
CA ILE A 109 -2.03 -6.21 16.41
C ILE A 109 -0.91 -5.18 16.19
N TYR A 110 0.00 -5.02 17.16
CA TYR A 110 1.12 -4.10 17.07
C TYR A 110 2.02 -4.40 15.86
N ARG A 111 2.32 -5.68 15.61
CA ARG A 111 3.13 -6.08 14.46
C ARG A 111 2.41 -5.78 13.14
N ALA A 112 1.17 -6.26 12.97
CA ALA A 112 0.45 -6.20 11.71
C ALA A 112 0.02 -4.77 11.32
N TYR A 113 -0.39 -3.95 12.29
CA TYR A 113 -0.92 -2.61 12.03
C TYR A 113 0.11 -1.49 12.17
N LEU A 114 1.23 -1.72 12.86
CA LEU A 114 2.24 -0.68 13.11
C LEU A 114 3.61 -1.03 12.55
N ILE A 115 4.24 -2.12 13.01
CA ILE A 115 5.62 -2.44 12.61
C ILE A 115 5.71 -2.67 11.10
N GLU A 116 4.87 -3.56 10.55
CA GLU A 116 4.94 -3.96 9.15
C GLU A 116 4.62 -2.81 8.19
N PRO A 117 3.54 -2.01 8.37
CA PRO A 117 3.28 -0.86 7.52
C PRO A 117 4.38 0.20 7.57
N VAL A 118 4.96 0.46 8.75
CA VAL A 118 6.08 1.40 8.90
C VAL A 118 7.33 0.88 8.18
N ALA A 119 7.64 -0.41 8.31
CA ALA A 119 8.75 -1.03 7.61
C ALA A 119 8.56 -0.92 6.07
N PHE A 120 7.35 -1.26 5.59
CA PHE A 120 7.00 -1.17 4.18
C PHE A 120 7.10 0.26 3.64
N PHE A 121 6.67 1.26 4.43
CA PHE A 121 6.83 2.67 4.09
C PHE A 121 8.30 3.05 3.83
N PHE A 122 9.22 2.68 4.73
CA PHE A 122 10.64 3.01 4.55
C PHE A 122 11.28 2.27 3.36
N VAL A 123 10.84 1.04 3.08
CA VAL A 123 11.23 0.32 1.87
C VAL A 123 10.79 1.11 0.63
N LEU A 124 9.52 1.49 0.55
CA LEU A 124 8.99 2.26 -0.57
C LEU A 124 9.70 3.62 -0.73
N ALA A 125 9.91 4.34 0.37
CA ALA A 125 10.62 5.63 0.37
C ALA A 125 12.06 5.51 -0.13
N SER A 126 12.70 4.35 0.10
CA SER A 126 14.06 4.08 -0.34
C SER A 126 14.15 3.67 -1.81
N VAL A 127 13.16 2.91 -2.30
CA VAL A 127 13.17 2.26 -3.62
C VAL A 127 12.49 3.08 -4.71
N VAL A 128 11.39 3.78 -4.38
CA VAL A 128 10.61 4.54 -5.35
C VAL A 128 11.25 5.92 -5.53
N ARG A 129 11.92 6.10 -6.68
CA ARG A 129 12.65 7.33 -7.04
C ARG A 129 12.07 8.07 -8.24
N THR A 130 11.11 7.46 -8.94
CA THR A 130 10.52 8.01 -10.17
C THR A 130 9.01 7.82 -10.20
N ALA A 131 8.31 8.69 -10.92
CA ALA A 131 6.86 8.58 -11.13
C ALA A 131 6.46 7.22 -11.74
N ARG A 132 7.27 6.67 -12.65
CA ARG A 132 7.02 5.35 -13.26
C ARG A 132 7.07 4.21 -12.23
N GLN A 133 8.01 4.26 -11.28
CA GLN A 133 8.08 3.28 -10.20
C GLN A 133 6.90 3.42 -9.25
N ALA A 134 6.51 4.67 -8.93
CA ALA A 134 5.32 4.93 -8.11
C ALA A 134 4.05 4.39 -8.78
N LEU A 135 3.87 4.65 -10.08
CA LEU A 135 2.76 4.13 -10.88
C LEU A 135 2.76 2.60 -10.94
N LEU A 136 3.92 1.94 -10.93
CA LEU A 136 3.99 0.48 -10.91
C LEU A 136 3.50 -0.09 -9.56
N VAL A 137 3.88 0.52 -8.43
CA VAL A 137 3.38 0.13 -7.10
C VAL A 137 1.87 0.41 -6.99
N LEU A 138 1.43 1.57 -7.46
CA LEU A 138 0.01 1.95 -7.52
C LEU A 138 -0.79 1.04 -8.45
N ALA A 139 -0.21 0.59 -9.57
CA ALA A 139 -0.84 -0.39 -10.45
C ALA A 139 -1.01 -1.74 -9.75
N GLY A 140 -0.02 -2.17 -8.94
CA GLY A 140 -0.16 -3.31 -8.05
C GLY A 140 -1.37 -3.17 -7.12
N LEU A 141 -1.47 -2.06 -6.40
CA LEU A 141 -2.62 -1.78 -5.53
C LEU A 141 -3.95 -1.73 -6.31
N GLY A 142 -3.92 -1.13 -7.51
CA GLY A 142 -5.04 -1.09 -8.44
C GLY A 142 -5.51 -2.49 -8.87
N LEU A 143 -4.58 -3.42 -9.13
CA LEU A 143 -4.93 -4.82 -9.41
C LEU A 143 -5.63 -5.48 -8.21
N GLY A 144 -5.15 -5.25 -6.99
CA GLY A 144 -5.86 -5.67 -5.78
C GLY A 144 -7.28 -5.08 -5.71
N GLY A 145 -7.43 -3.80 -6.05
CA GLY A 145 -8.72 -3.13 -6.19
C GLY A 145 -9.64 -3.74 -7.26
N VAL A 146 -9.10 -4.15 -8.41
CA VAL A 146 -9.88 -4.86 -9.44
C VAL A 146 -10.36 -6.21 -8.92
N VAL A 147 -9.49 -6.99 -8.25
CA VAL A 147 -9.87 -8.29 -7.69
C VAL A 147 -11.03 -8.14 -6.72
N VAL A 148 -10.92 -7.21 -5.77
CA VAL A 148 -12.01 -6.90 -4.82
C VAL A 148 -13.27 -6.45 -5.55
N GLY A 149 -13.12 -5.50 -6.48
CA GLY A 149 -14.24 -4.88 -7.15
C GLY A 149 -15.04 -5.85 -8.01
N VAL A 150 -14.34 -6.66 -8.80
CA VAL A 150 -14.93 -7.69 -9.68
C VAL A 150 -15.52 -8.83 -8.86
N ALA A 151 -14.85 -9.28 -7.78
CA ALA A 151 -15.41 -10.31 -6.91
C ALA A 151 -16.75 -9.87 -6.32
N ASN A 152 -16.86 -8.62 -5.86
CA ASN A 152 -18.13 -8.09 -5.38
C ASN A 152 -19.18 -7.96 -6.48
N TRP A 153 -18.80 -7.55 -7.70
CA TRP A 153 -19.73 -7.54 -8.83
C TRP A 153 -20.36 -8.92 -9.06
N VAL A 154 -19.56 -9.99 -9.06
CA VAL A 154 -20.06 -11.35 -9.31
C VAL A 154 -21.20 -11.70 -8.35
N VAL A 155 -21.02 -11.46 -7.05
CA VAL A 155 -22.05 -11.82 -6.06
C VAL A 155 -23.28 -10.92 -6.16
N ILE A 156 -23.10 -9.64 -6.47
CA ILE A 156 -24.22 -8.70 -6.63
C ILE A 156 -25.03 -9.03 -7.88
N PHE A 157 -24.37 -9.32 -9.00
CA PHE A 157 -25.05 -9.74 -10.23
C PHE A 157 -25.74 -11.10 -10.06
N ASP A 158 -25.13 -12.04 -9.35
CA ASP A 158 -25.76 -13.32 -9.01
C ASP A 158 -27.05 -13.12 -8.20
N ALA A 159 -27.00 -12.30 -7.15
CA ALA A 159 -28.18 -11.96 -6.35
C ALA A 159 -29.26 -11.23 -7.15
N LEU A 160 -28.87 -10.38 -8.10
CA LEU A 160 -29.80 -9.68 -9.00
C LEU A 160 -30.50 -10.65 -9.96
N LEU A 161 -29.74 -11.58 -10.54
CA LEU A 161 -30.26 -12.61 -11.47
C LEU A 161 -31.23 -13.56 -10.78
N HIS A 162 -30.98 -13.89 -9.51
CA HIS A 162 -31.84 -14.77 -8.73
C HIS A 162 -32.96 -14.03 -7.97
N HIS A 163 -33.10 -12.72 -8.16
CA HIS A 163 -34.07 -11.88 -7.44
C HIS A 163 -34.01 -11.99 -5.90
N THR A 164 -32.85 -12.36 -5.36
CA THR A 164 -32.60 -12.51 -3.92
C THR A 164 -31.99 -11.26 -3.30
N LEU A 165 -31.73 -10.24 -4.12
CA LEU A 165 -31.13 -8.99 -3.70
C LEU A 165 -32.11 -8.20 -2.83
N ASN A 166 -31.91 -8.28 -1.51
CA ASN A 166 -32.70 -7.57 -0.53
C ASN A 166 -31.97 -6.30 -0.08
N PRO A 167 -32.42 -5.10 -0.49
CA PRO A 167 -31.77 -3.85 -0.12
C PRO A 167 -31.92 -3.50 1.37
N ALA A 168 -32.78 -4.20 2.12
CA ALA A 168 -32.93 -4.02 3.56
C ALA A 168 -31.89 -4.78 4.39
N VAL A 169 -30.98 -5.52 3.75
CA VAL A 169 -29.92 -6.32 4.39
C VAL A 169 -28.57 -5.87 3.82
N THR A 170 -27.51 -6.01 4.61
CA THR A 170 -26.14 -5.67 4.20
C THR A 170 -25.79 -6.34 2.87
N ALA A 171 -25.23 -5.54 1.95
CA ALA A 171 -24.82 -6.04 0.64
C ALA A 171 -23.82 -7.19 0.80
N PRO A 172 -23.97 -8.27 0.02
CA PRO A 172 -23.07 -9.41 0.10
C PRO A 172 -21.67 -9.02 -0.41
N VAL A 173 -20.65 -9.47 0.31
CA VAL A 173 -19.23 -9.17 0.07
C VAL A 173 -18.42 -10.46 0.02
N VAL A 174 -17.34 -10.46 -0.78
CA VAL A 174 -16.50 -11.66 -0.97
C VAL A 174 -15.27 -11.66 -0.07
N VAL A 175 -14.49 -10.59 -0.11
CA VAL A 175 -13.15 -10.53 0.49
C VAL A 175 -13.18 -10.04 1.92
N TYR A 176 -14.08 -9.10 2.23
CA TYR A 176 -14.17 -8.38 3.50
C TYR A 176 -15.41 -8.82 4.27
N ASP A 177 -15.46 -8.47 5.57
CA ASP A 177 -16.57 -8.82 6.45
C ASP A 177 -17.81 -7.94 6.23
N ASN A 178 -17.63 -6.75 5.66
CA ASN A 178 -18.73 -5.85 5.35
C ASN A 178 -18.46 -4.99 4.08
N ALA A 179 -19.53 -4.37 3.57
CA ALA A 179 -19.47 -3.54 2.37
C ALA A 179 -18.78 -2.18 2.58
N ASN A 180 -18.70 -1.69 3.81
CA ASN A 180 -17.98 -0.46 4.13
C ASN A 180 -16.46 -0.65 4.01
N ASP A 181 -15.93 -1.82 4.37
CA ASP A 181 -14.50 -2.14 4.26
C ASP A 181 -14.04 -2.13 2.80
N VAL A 182 -14.89 -2.60 1.89
CA VAL A 182 -14.67 -2.52 0.43
C VAL A 182 -14.55 -1.06 -0.01
N ALA A 183 -15.47 -0.20 0.44
CA ALA A 183 -15.44 1.23 0.13
C ALA A 183 -14.20 1.92 0.72
N LEU A 184 -13.83 1.61 1.97
CA LEU A 184 -12.61 2.12 2.61
C LEU A 184 -11.35 1.76 1.82
N PHE A 185 -11.32 0.59 1.18
CA PHE A 185 -10.22 0.19 0.31
C PHE A 185 -10.25 0.88 -1.06
N LEU A 186 -11.42 0.94 -1.73
CA LEU A 186 -11.54 1.43 -3.10
C LEU A 186 -11.56 2.96 -3.22
N VAL A 187 -12.11 3.69 -2.24
CA VAL A 187 -12.29 5.16 -2.34
C VAL A 187 -10.97 5.92 -2.48
N PRO A 188 -9.92 5.66 -1.67
CA PRO A 188 -8.62 6.29 -1.89
C PRO A 188 -8.03 5.96 -3.27
N LEU A 189 -8.25 4.73 -3.76
CA LEU A 189 -7.80 4.32 -5.08
C LEU A 189 -8.54 5.03 -6.21
N ILE A 190 -9.85 5.30 -6.04
CA ILE A 190 -10.63 6.12 -6.97
C ILE A 190 -10.04 7.53 -7.05
N ALA A 191 -9.68 8.14 -5.93
CA ALA A 191 -9.07 9.48 -5.94
C ALA A 191 -7.72 9.47 -6.68
N VAL A 192 -6.86 8.48 -6.43
CA VAL A 192 -5.57 8.34 -7.11
C VAL A 192 -5.76 8.08 -8.61
N ALA A 193 -6.62 7.13 -8.99
CA ALA A 193 -6.88 6.81 -10.38
C ALA A 193 -7.52 7.98 -11.13
N GLY A 194 -8.44 8.71 -10.50
CA GLY A 194 -9.02 9.95 -11.02
C GLY A 194 -7.94 11.00 -11.33
N SER A 195 -7.00 11.20 -10.41
CA SER A 195 -5.85 12.07 -10.66
C SER A 195 -5.02 11.61 -11.85
N VAL A 196 -4.72 10.31 -11.97
CA VAL A 196 -3.95 9.78 -13.12
C VAL A 196 -4.72 9.94 -14.44
N THR A 197 -6.03 9.69 -14.45
CA THR A 197 -6.87 9.82 -15.64
C THR A 197 -6.93 11.27 -16.15
N LEU A 198 -7.00 12.24 -15.23
CA LEU A 198 -7.12 13.66 -15.54
C LEU A 198 -5.78 14.31 -15.89
N TYR A 199 -4.69 13.95 -15.19
CA TYR A 199 -3.42 14.70 -15.25
C TYR A 199 -2.24 13.93 -15.88
N SER A 200 -2.33 12.62 -16.12
CA SER A 200 -1.22 11.92 -16.79
C SER A 200 -1.07 12.39 -18.24
N SER A 201 0.16 12.62 -18.68
CA SER A 201 0.49 12.92 -20.08
C SER A 201 0.47 11.69 -20.98
N ASN A 202 0.46 10.48 -20.40
CA ASN A 202 0.53 9.22 -21.12
C ASN A 202 -0.87 8.64 -21.36
N THR A 203 -1.29 8.55 -22.62
CA THR A 203 -2.60 8.02 -23.01
C THR A 203 -2.85 6.61 -22.47
N ARG A 204 -1.83 5.75 -22.39
CA ARG A 204 -2.01 4.38 -21.85
C ARG A 204 -2.34 4.42 -20.36
N GLU A 205 -1.63 5.22 -19.57
CA GLU A 205 -1.89 5.38 -18.13
C GLU A 205 -3.28 5.95 -17.88
N ARG A 206 -3.71 6.91 -18.70
CA ARG A 206 -5.07 7.45 -18.64
C ARG A 206 -6.12 6.39 -18.96
N LEU A 207 -5.90 5.57 -19.99
CA LEU A 207 -6.84 4.53 -20.38
C LEU A 207 -6.97 3.45 -19.29
N TRP A 208 -5.84 2.98 -18.75
CA TRP A 208 -5.84 1.97 -17.69
C TRP A 208 -6.46 2.49 -16.39
N SER A 209 -6.16 3.73 -16.00
CA SER A 209 -6.79 4.36 -14.83
C SER A 209 -8.29 4.59 -15.04
N ALA A 210 -8.73 4.99 -16.23
CA ALA A 210 -10.15 5.13 -16.55
C ALA A 210 -10.88 3.77 -16.49
N ALA A 211 -10.28 2.71 -17.04
CA ALA A 211 -10.85 1.37 -16.96
C ALA A 211 -10.97 0.89 -15.50
N PHE A 212 -9.94 1.12 -14.68
CA PHE A 212 -9.98 0.85 -13.25
C PHE A 212 -11.09 1.63 -12.53
N LEU A 213 -11.27 2.92 -12.85
CA LEU A 213 -12.33 3.75 -12.25
C LEU A 213 -13.72 3.20 -12.50
N VAL A 214 -14.00 2.66 -13.69
CA VAL A 214 -15.29 2.01 -13.98
C VAL A 214 -15.53 0.86 -13.00
N VAL A 215 -14.52 0.02 -12.76
CA VAL A 215 -14.61 -1.08 -11.80
C VAL A 215 -14.80 -0.56 -10.37
N ALA A 216 -13.90 0.32 -9.92
CA ALA A 216 -13.86 0.76 -8.55
C ALA A 216 -15.09 1.60 -8.15
N VAL A 217 -15.51 2.56 -8.98
CA VAL A 217 -16.65 3.44 -8.71
C VAL A 217 -17.95 2.66 -8.64
N THR A 218 -18.22 1.83 -9.65
CA THR A 218 -19.47 1.05 -9.65
C THR A 218 -19.49 0.02 -8.52
N SER A 219 -18.37 -0.65 -8.23
CA SER A 219 -18.30 -1.57 -7.09
C SER A 219 -18.55 -0.85 -5.77
N THR A 220 -18.00 0.35 -5.59
CA THR A 220 -18.25 1.18 -4.41
C THR A 220 -19.72 1.61 -4.32
N LEU A 221 -20.32 2.06 -5.42
CA LEU A 221 -21.74 2.45 -5.47
C LEU A 221 -22.70 1.29 -5.19
N LEU A 222 -22.35 0.09 -5.64
CA LEU A 222 -23.11 -1.13 -5.38
C LEU A 222 -22.91 -1.64 -3.95
N SER A 223 -21.79 -1.28 -3.31
CA SER A 223 -21.49 -1.64 -1.92
C SER A 223 -22.16 -0.71 -0.90
N PHE A 224 -22.48 0.53 -1.27
CA PHE A 224 -23.28 1.40 -0.41
C PHE A 224 -24.70 0.83 -0.27
N SER A 225 -24.97 0.25 0.91
CA SER A 225 -26.33 -0.02 1.35
C SER A 225 -27.11 1.29 1.36
N ARG A 226 -28.31 1.23 0.80
CA ARG A 226 -29.33 2.26 0.99
C ARG A 226 -30.03 2.04 2.32
#